data_AF-A0A6A5YTJ1-F1
#
_entry.id   AF-A0A6A5YTJ1-F1
#
_cell.length_a   1.000
_cell.length_b   1.000
_cell.length_c   1.000
_cell.angle_alpha   90.00
_cell.angle_beta   90.00
_cell.angle_gamma   90.00
#
_symmetry.space_group_name_H-M   'P 1'
#
loop_
_entity.id
_entity.type
_entity.pdbx_description
1 polymer ?
#
loop_
_entity_poly.entity_id
_entity_poly.type
_entity_poly.pdbx_seq_one_letter_code
_entity_poly.pdbx_strand_id
1 'polypeptide(L)'
;MAPPDIYLREFQREGRSECIPGRLVQTIKELDAYAFETLCKDKVAWEVHFHLQNDECEGEIDEKLWDRGSYLDHAKNGKLYAFAHFVARPVRGEELDFAQVDMVERTRPLDVVVKQEMDVELVDLCSDDESEDLAADAETEFEVRYKEATGWKPNSEGLRRNGGAPNL
;
A
#
# COMPACT_ATOMS: atom_id res chain seq x y z
N MET A 1 7.38 20.26 14.96
CA MET A 1 6.09 19.91 14.32
C MET A 1 5.89 18.41 14.47
N ALA A 2 4.66 17.91 14.50
CA ALA A 2 4.43 16.47 14.50
C ALA A 2 4.86 15.89 13.13
N PRO A 3 5.46 14.69 13.08
CA PRO A 3 5.78 14.05 11.81
C PRO A 3 4.48 13.78 11.01
N PRO A 4 4.47 14.02 9.69
CA PRO A 4 3.30 13.80 8.84
C PRO A 4 2.94 12.31 8.76
N ASP A 5 1.68 12.01 8.48
CA ASP A 5 1.26 10.65 8.17
C ASP A 5 1.77 10.25 6.79
N ILE A 6 2.26 9.01 6.67
CA ILE A 6 2.81 8.46 5.45
C ILE A 6 1.75 7.60 4.79
N TYR A 7 1.39 7.92 3.56
CA TYR A 7 0.48 7.16 2.72
C TYR A 7 1.32 6.30 1.78
N LEU A 8 1.47 5.03 2.17
CA LEU A 8 2.26 4.04 1.45
C LEU A 8 1.41 3.36 0.37
N ARG A 9 1.98 3.21 -0.82
CA ARG A 9 1.35 2.50 -1.95
C ARG A 9 2.39 1.73 -2.75
N GLU A 10 2.00 0.64 -3.41
CA GLU A 10 2.85 0.01 -4.42
C GLU A 10 2.95 0.91 -5.68
N PHE A 11 4.16 1.08 -6.19
CA PHE A 11 4.48 1.89 -7.36
C PHE A 11 3.78 1.34 -8.61
N GLN A 12 3.22 2.23 -9.44
CA GLN A 12 2.49 1.92 -10.67
C GLN A 12 1.28 0.97 -10.50
N ARG A 13 0.79 0.78 -9.28
CA ARG A 13 -0.40 -0.03 -9.00
C ARG A 13 -1.57 0.85 -8.56
N GLU A 14 -2.70 0.71 -9.23
CA GLU A 14 -3.96 1.29 -8.76
C GLU A 14 -4.45 0.58 -7.48
N GLY A 15 -5.14 1.31 -6.60
CA GLY A 15 -5.49 0.80 -5.26
C GLY A 15 -5.50 1.85 -4.15
N ARG A 16 -5.76 1.41 -2.93
CA ARG A 16 -5.76 2.24 -1.72
C ARG A 16 -4.34 2.40 -1.19
N SER A 17 -4.07 3.55 -0.59
CA SER A 17 -2.84 3.75 0.18
C SER A 17 -3.07 3.35 1.63
N GLU A 18 -2.09 2.69 2.22
CA GLU A 18 -2.09 2.38 3.64
C GLU A 18 -1.51 3.56 4.41
N CYS A 19 -2.20 3.95 5.48
CA CYS A 19 -1.86 5.13 6.26
C CYS A 19 -1.03 4.74 7.47
N ILE A 20 0.23 5.15 7.48
CA ILE A 20 1.18 4.86 8.55
C ILE A 20 1.44 6.15 9.33
N PRO A 21 1.15 6.19 10.65
CA PRO A 21 1.48 7.34 11.47
C PRO A 21 2.98 7.64 11.42
N GLY A 22 3.37 8.86 11.05
CA GLY A 22 4.79 9.20 10.83
C GLY A 22 5.69 8.97 12.04
N ARG A 23 5.14 8.96 13.25
CA ARG A 23 5.87 8.63 14.48
C ARG A 23 6.40 7.19 14.55
N LEU A 24 5.80 6.27 13.78
CA LEU A 24 6.18 4.85 13.71
C LEU A 24 7.27 4.59 12.66
N VAL A 25 7.55 5.56 11.81
CA VAL A 25 8.51 5.44 10.70
C VAL A 25 9.40 6.67 10.70
N GLN A 26 10.43 6.62 11.54
CA GLN A 26 11.43 7.67 11.69
C GLN A 26 12.67 7.40 10.84
N THR A 27 12.87 6.14 10.45
CA THR A 27 13.98 5.70 9.61
C THR A 27 13.48 5.02 8.34
N ILE A 28 14.32 4.99 7.29
CA ILE A 28 13.93 4.32 6.04
C ILE A 28 13.71 2.81 6.26
N LYS A 29 14.46 2.20 7.19
CA LYS A 29 14.39 0.76 7.50
C LYS A 29 13.07 0.37 8.16
N GLU A 30 12.48 1.27 8.93
CA GLU A 30 11.12 1.09 9.46
C GLU A 30 10.11 1.14 8.31
N LEU A 31 10.29 2.05 7.35
CA LEU A 31 9.43 2.12 6.16
C LEU A 31 9.55 0.85 5.32
N ASP A 32 10.77 0.33 5.12
CA ASP A 32 11.02 -0.95 4.46
C ASP A 32 10.24 -2.08 5.13
N ALA A 33 10.37 -2.21 6.46
CA ALA A 33 9.71 -3.26 7.22
C ALA A 33 8.19 -3.20 7.05
N TYR A 34 7.60 -2.00 7.18
CA TYR A 34 6.17 -1.79 6.94
C TYR A 34 5.79 -2.11 5.50
N ALA A 35 6.60 -1.74 4.50
CA ALA A 35 6.28 -1.98 3.10
C ALA A 35 6.23 -3.48 2.77
N PHE A 36 7.20 -4.26 3.25
CA PHE A 36 7.19 -5.71 3.04
C PHE A 36 6.02 -6.41 3.74
N GLU A 37 5.72 -6.03 4.99
CA GLU A 37 4.61 -6.59 5.76
C GLU A 37 3.26 -6.24 5.12
N THR A 38 3.03 -4.95 4.86
CA THR A 38 1.76 -4.41 4.40
C THR A 38 1.44 -4.82 2.96
N LEU A 39 2.45 -4.88 2.09
CA LEU A 39 2.28 -5.22 0.67
C LEU A 39 2.55 -6.71 0.39
N CYS A 40 2.72 -7.51 1.45
CA CYS A 40 2.90 -8.96 1.41
C CYS A 40 3.99 -9.43 0.42
N LYS A 41 5.17 -8.79 0.50
CA LYS A 41 6.33 -9.14 -0.34
C LYS A 41 7.38 -9.87 0.48
N ASP A 42 8.06 -10.84 -0.13
CA ASP A 42 9.18 -11.56 0.49
C ASP A 42 10.48 -10.75 0.40
N LYS A 43 11.10 -10.49 1.56
CA LYS A 43 12.39 -9.77 1.68
C LYS A 43 13.55 -10.49 1.01
N VAL A 44 13.46 -11.82 0.83
CA VAL A 44 14.50 -12.62 0.18
C VAL A 44 14.44 -12.47 -1.33
N ALA A 45 13.24 -12.46 -1.91
CA ALA A 45 13.04 -12.36 -3.35
C ALA A 45 13.08 -10.91 -3.88
N TRP A 46 12.79 -9.93 -3.02
CA TRP A 46 12.57 -8.55 -3.44
C TRP A 46 13.46 -7.55 -2.69
N GLU A 47 13.81 -6.50 -3.42
CA GLU A 47 14.39 -5.26 -2.91
C GLU A 47 13.35 -4.16 -3.08
N VAL A 48 13.24 -3.24 -2.11
CA VAL A 48 12.30 -2.13 -2.16
C VAL A 48 13.07 -0.82 -2.16
N HIS A 49 12.60 0.13 -2.95
CA HIS A 49 12.99 1.53 -2.86
C HIS A 49 11.74 2.40 -3.01
N PHE A 50 11.80 3.65 -2.58
CA PHE A 50 10.63 4.51 -2.51
C PHE A 50 10.75 5.75 -3.37
N HIS A 51 9.61 6.17 -3.93
CA HIS A 51 9.48 7.40 -4.71
C HIS A 51 8.44 8.32 -4.06
N LEU A 52 8.57 9.63 -4.30
CA LEU A 52 7.56 10.63 -3.90
C LEU A 52 6.47 10.84 -4.96
N GLN A 53 6.67 10.28 -6.15
CA GLN A 53 5.75 10.34 -7.29
C GLN A 53 5.53 8.92 -7.83
N ASN A 54 4.42 8.71 -8.55
CA ASN A 54 3.97 7.40 -9.01
C ASN A 54 4.16 7.20 -10.52
N ASP A 55 5.09 7.95 -11.12
CA ASP A 55 5.30 8.02 -12.56
C ASP A 55 6.57 7.26 -12.97
N GLU A 56 7.71 7.94 -12.94
CA GLU A 56 9.00 7.42 -13.39
C GLU A 56 9.82 7.00 -12.18
N CYS A 57 10.76 6.08 -12.40
CA CYS A 57 11.70 5.64 -11.37
C CYS A 57 12.81 6.70 -11.14
N GLU A 58 12.43 7.98 -11.18
CA GLU A 58 13.28 9.13 -10.95
C GLU A 58 12.95 9.74 -9.59
N GLY A 59 13.97 10.21 -8.86
CA GLY A 59 13.76 10.81 -7.54
C GLY A 59 13.52 9.78 -6.44
N GLU A 60 14.29 8.69 -6.45
CA GLU A 60 14.38 7.75 -5.34
C GLU A 60 14.68 8.48 -4.02
N ILE A 61 13.98 8.10 -2.97
CA ILE A 61 14.18 8.58 -1.62
C ILE A 61 15.54 8.08 -1.09
N ASP A 62 16.50 8.99 -0.99
CA ASP A 62 17.78 8.74 -0.32
C ASP A 62 17.60 8.48 1.20
N GLU A 63 18.15 7.36 1.70
CA GLU A 63 18.11 6.94 3.11
C GLU A 63 18.59 8.04 4.07
N LYS A 64 19.68 8.72 3.75
CA LYS A 64 20.26 9.73 4.66
C LYS A 64 19.40 10.99 4.74
N LEU A 65 18.75 11.36 3.65
CA LEU A 65 17.81 12.49 3.63
C LEU A 65 16.51 12.14 4.36
N TRP A 66 16.06 10.88 4.26
CA TRP A 66 14.90 10.39 5.01
C TRP A 66 15.15 10.40 6.51
N ASP A 67 16.26 9.81 6.96
CA ASP A 67 16.60 9.74 8.38
C ASP A 67 16.86 11.11 9.01
N ARG A 68 17.14 12.14 8.18
CA ARG A 68 17.24 13.54 8.60
C ARG A 68 15.90 14.28 8.58
N GLY A 69 14.83 13.63 8.13
CA GLY A 69 13.49 14.21 7.98
C GLY A 69 13.35 15.20 6.83
N SER A 70 14.29 15.24 5.87
CA SER A 70 14.27 16.24 4.78
C SER A 70 13.08 16.06 3.84
N TYR A 71 12.54 14.85 3.71
CA TYR A 71 11.35 14.61 2.88
C TYR A 71 10.04 15.02 3.56
N LEU A 72 10.05 15.28 4.87
CA LEU A 72 8.84 15.72 5.58
C LEU A 72 8.39 17.12 5.13
N ASP A 73 9.29 17.93 4.60
CA ASP A 73 8.99 19.25 4.01
C ASP A 73 8.15 19.14 2.72
N HIS A 74 8.18 17.98 2.06
CA HIS A 74 7.35 17.70 0.89
C HIS A 74 5.92 17.27 1.26
N ALA A 75 5.64 17.06 2.54
CA ALA A 75 4.31 16.66 2.99
C ALA A 75 3.31 17.79 2.75
N LYS A 76 2.20 17.46 2.08
CA LYS A 76 1.10 18.39 1.81
C LYS A 76 -0.04 18.08 2.77
N ASN A 77 -0.47 19.09 3.54
CA ASN A 77 -1.53 18.94 4.54
C ASN A 77 -1.24 17.86 5.60
N GLY A 78 0.02 17.72 6.00
CA GLY A 78 0.44 16.70 6.97
C GLY A 78 0.45 15.28 6.41
N LYS A 79 0.37 15.12 5.08
CA LYS A 79 0.39 13.83 4.39
C LYS A 79 1.60 13.76 3.46
N LEU A 80 2.38 12.69 3.59
CA LEU A 80 3.46 12.36 2.68
C LEU A 80 3.09 11.12 1.90
N TYR A 81 3.11 11.18 0.57
CA TYR A 81 2.87 10.00 -0.26
C TYR A 81 4.21 9.34 -0.58
N ALA A 82 4.30 8.04 -0.32
CA ALA A 82 5.47 7.22 -0.63
C ALA A 82 5.04 6.02 -1.48
N PHE A 83 5.71 5.83 -2.61
CA PHE A 83 5.43 4.75 -3.55
C PHE A 83 6.54 3.72 -3.49
N ALA A 84 6.24 2.54 -2.94
CA ALA A 84 7.14 1.41 -2.83
C ALA A 84 7.29 0.70 -4.18
N HIS A 85 8.48 0.77 -4.75
CA HIS A 85 8.84 0.05 -5.96
C HIS A 85 9.67 -1.19 -5.60
N PHE A 86 9.10 -2.37 -5.87
CA PHE A 86 9.77 -3.65 -5.62
C PHE A 86 10.50 -4.14 -6.87
N VAL A 87 11.80 -4.36 -6.74
CA VAL A 87 12.67 -4.91 -7.77
C VAL A 87 13.06 -6.32 -7.35
N ALA A 88 12.92 -7.29 -8.26
CA ALA A 88 13.35 -8.66 -8.00
C ALA A 88 14.86 -8.68 -7.76
N ARG A 89 15.30 -9.28 -6.65
CA ARG A 89 16.73 -9.50 -6.44
C ARG A 89 17.21 -10.46 -7.52
N PRO A 90 18.37 -10.20 -8.15
CA PRO A 90 18.95 -11.20 -9.03
C PRO A 90 19.18 -12.45 -8.22
N VAL A 91 18.68 -13.60 -8.70
CA VAL A 91 19.11 -14.90 -8.20
C VAL A 91 20.59 -14.97 -8.53
N ARG A 92 21.44 -14.53 -7.59
CA ARG A 92 22.87 -14.77 -7.71
C ARG A 92 22.96 -16.27 -7.81
N GLY A 93 23.45 -16.76 -8.95
CA GLY A 93 23.88 -18.13 -9.11
C GLY A 93 25.09 -18.38 -8.21
N GLU A 94 24.91 -18.20 -6.90
CA GLU A 94 25.58 -19.03 -5.93
C GLU A 94 25.13 -20.42 -6.34
N GLU A 95 26.06 -21.09 -7.02
CA GLU A 95 26.16 -22.53 -7.12
C GLU A 95 25.60 -23.09 -5.82
N LEU A 96 24.33 -23.52 -5.87
CA LEU A 96 23.75 -24.28 -4.79
C LEU A 96 24.66 -25.51 -4.74
N ASP A 97 25.59 -25.52 -3.81
CA ASP A 97 26.36 -26.70 -3.48
C ASP A 97 25.32 -27.67 -2.92
N PHE A 98 24.71 -28.44 -3.83
CA PHE A 98 23.73 -29.47 -3.53
C PHE A 98 24.33 -30.57 -2.63
N ALA A 99 25.60 -30.46 -2.21
CA ALA A 99 26.25 -31.34 -1.25
C ALA A 99 25.68 -31.29 0.18
N GLN A 100 24.72 -30.43 0.52
CA GLN A 100 24.10 -30.41 1.86
C GLN A 100 22.62 -30.80 1.93
N VAL A 101 21.99 -31.24 0.83
CA VAL A 101 20.60 -31.74 0.84
C VAL A 101 20.51 -33.25 0.68
N ASP A 102 21.50 -33.99 1.19
CA ASP A 102 21.43 -35.46 1.27
C ASP A 102 21.99 -35.97 2.60
N MET A 103 21.36 -35.60 3.74
CA MET A 103 21.63 -36.27 5.02
C MET A 103 20.57 -36.08 6.13
N VAL A 104 19.26 -36.00 5.84
CA VAL A 104 18.21 -36.17 6.89
C VAL A 104 17.00 -37.00 6.40
N GLU A 105 17.18 -37.97 5.50
CA GLU A 105 16.11 -38.94 5.15
C GLU A 105 16.51 -40.42 5.32
N ARG A 106 17.42 -40.72 6.25
CA ARG A 106 17.70 -42.12 6.63
C ARG A 106 17.84 -42.30 8.13
N THR A 107 16.71 -42.39 8.81
CA THR A 107 16.40 -43.46 9.78
C THR A 107 14.99 -43.27 10.35
N ARG A 108 13.99 -43.88 9.71
CA ARG A 108 12.82 -44.38 10.43
C ARG A 108 12.61 -45.84 10.03
N PRO A 109 12.78 -46.80 10.95
CA PRO A 109 12.35 -48.16 10.69
C PRO A 109 10.82 -48.19 10.59
N LEU A 110 10.36 -49.06 9.69
CA LEU A 110 8.98 -49.47 9.52
C LEU A 110 8.37 -50.00 10.82
N ASP A 111 7.03 -49.91 10.86
CA ASP A 111 6.09 -50.57 11.77
C ASP A 111 5.87 -49.92 13.15
N VAL A 112 4.74 -49.20 13.29
CA VAL A 112 3.56 -49.67 14.05
C VAL A 112 2.32 -48.94 13.51
N VAL A 113 1.37 -49.72 12.97
CA VAL A 113 0.00 -49.30 12.71
C VAL A 113 -0.71 -49.16 14.05
N VAL A 114 -1.04 -47.93 14.46
CA VAL A 114 -2.14 -47.67 15.40
C VAL A 114 -3.17 -46.83 14.66
N LYS A 115 -4.22 -47.50 14.19
CA LYS A 115 -5.48 -46.84 13.83
C LYS A 115 -6.08 -46.32 15.13
N GLN A 116 -5.97 -45.02 15.38
CA GLN A 116 -6.77 -44.36 16.39
C GLN A 116 -7.90 -43.65 15.64
N GLU A 117 -9.07 -44.28 15.65
CA GLU A 117 -10.32 -43.66 15.23
C GLU A 117 -10.60 -42.53 16.21
N MET A 118 -10.39 -41.28 15.76
CA MET A 118 -10.90 -40.11 16.45
C MET A 118 -12.22 -39.74 15.78
N ASP A 119 -13.31 -40.15 16.40
CA ASP A 119 -14.63 -39.56 16.20
C ASP A 119 -14.55 -38.09 16.59
N VAL A 120 -14.39 -37.22 15.59
CA VAL A 120 -14.55 -35.78 15.76
C VAL A 120 -16.01 -35.49 15.50
N GLU A 121 -16.78 -35.34 16.58
CA GLU A 121 -18.12 -34.76 16.52
C GLU A 121 -18.01 -33.35 15.94
N LEU A 122 -18.52 -33.19 14.72
CA LEU A 122 -18.81 -31.91 14.09
C LEU A 122 -19.91 -31.22 14.92
N VAL A 123 -19.49 -30.40 15.88
CA VAL A 123 -20.38 -29.41 16.49
C VAL A 123 -20.52 -28.22 15.53
N ASP A 124 -21.60 -28.26 14.79
CA ASP A 124 -22.11 -27.15 13.98
C ASP A 124 -22.56 -26.03 14.93
N LEU A 125 -21.68 -25.06 15.16
CA LEU A 125 -21.96 -23.87 15.96
C LEU A 125 -21.57 -22.63 15.15
N CYS A 126 -22.42 -22.30 14.19
CA CYS A 126 -22.62 -20.95 13.69
C CYS A 126 -24.13 -20.74 13.51
N SER A 127 -24.86 -20.84 14.62
CA SER A 127 -26.06 -20.03 14.82
C SER A 127 -25.57 -18.61 15.06
N ASP A 128 -25.99 -17.67 14.22
CA ASP A 128 -26.17 -16.23 14.49
C ASP A 128 -26.43 -15.60 13.12
N ASP A 129 -27.40 -14.74 12.87
CA ASP A 129 -28.54 -14.21 13.60
C ASP A 129 -29.23 -13.37 12.52
N GLU A 130 -30.53 -13.57 12.31
CA GLU A 130 -31.29 -12.71 11.42
C GLU A 130 -31.43 -11.33 12.07
N SER A 131 -30.76 -10.33 11.50
CA SER A 131 -31.18 -8.94 11.69
C SER A 131 -31.44 -8.30 10.33
N GLU A 132 -32.73 -8.31 10.01
CA GLU A 132 -33.38 -7.56 8.95
C GLU A 132 -33.18 -6.04 9.14
N ASP A 133 -33.11 -5.36 7.99
CA ASP A 133 -33.67 -4.03 7.70
C ASP A 133 -33.51 -2.92 8.73
N LEU A 134 -32.66 -1.92 8.45
CA LEU A 134 -33.01 -0.50 8.66
C LEU A 134 -32.23 0.44 7.72
N ALA A 135 -33.02 1.20 6.94
CA ALA A 135 -32.79 2.55 6.40
C ALA A 135 -31.67 2.74 5.35
N ALA A 136 -32.00 2.99 4.08
CA ALA A 136 -32.61 4.22 3.54
C ALA A 136 -31.74 5.47 3.70
N ASP A 137 -31.41 6.04 2.54
CA ASP A 137 -31.17 7.47 2.27
C ASP A 137 -29.92 8.13 2.88
N ALA A 138 -28.80 8.07 2.15
CA ALA A 138 -27.69 9.01 2.34
C ALA A 138 -26.91 9.36 1.06
N GLU A 139 -27.55 9.27 -0.11
CA GLU A 139 -26.97 9.74 -1.38
C GLU A 139 -27.64 11.04 -1.86
N THR A 140 -27.63 12.14 -1.09
CA THR A 140 -28.03 13.45 -1.65
C THR A 140 -27.64 14.73 -0.87
N GLU A 141 -26.58 14.76 -0.05
CA GLU A 141 -26.23 16.03 0.64
C GLU A 141 -24.74 16.42 0.70
N PHE A 142 -23.81 15.66 0.11
CA PHE A 142 -22.39 16.00 0.19
C PHE A 142 -21.89 16.96 -0.91
N GLU A 143 -22.68 17.22 -1.96
CA GLU A 143 -22.28 18.08 -3.09
C GLU A 143 -22.69 19.56 -2.95
N VAL A 144 -23.33 19.95 -1.83
CA VAL A 144 -23.74 21.34 -1.59
C VAL A 144 -22.83 22.08 -0.61
N ARG A 145 -22.18 21.39 0.34
CA ARG A 145 -21.32 22.05 1.36
C ARG A 145 -19.89 22.36 0.92
N TYR A 146 -19.40 21.81 -0.20
CA TYR A 146 -18.04 22.12 -0.69
C TYR A 146 -17.95 23.45 -1.46
N LYS A 147 -19.09 24.04 -1.86
CA LYS A 147 -19.14 25.31 -2.61
C LYS A 147 -19.11 26.56 -1.73
N GLU A 148 -19.41 26.45 -0.43
CA GLU A 148 -19.40 27.61 0.48
C GLU A 148 -18.02 27.85 1.15
N ALA A 149 -17.13 26.85 1.19
CA ALA A 149 -15.82 26.97 1.84
C ALA A 149 -14.70 27.50 0.93
N THR A 150 -14.87 27.50 -0.40
CA THR A 150 -13.79 27.79 -1.36
C THR A 150 -13.86 29.18 -1.99
N GLY A 151 -14.90 29.98 -1.71
CA GLY A 151 -15.03 31.34 -2.26
C GLY A 151 -14.99 31.40 -3.80
N TRP A 152 -15.22 30.27 -4.48
CA TRP A 152 -15.07 30.15 -5.91
C TRP A 152 -16.31 30.71 -6.61
N LYS A 153 -16.19 31.95 -7.11
CA LYS A 153 -17.16 32.51 -8.05
C LYS A 153 -16.72 32.12 -9.48
N PRO A 154 -17.54 31.38 -10.24
CA PRO A 154 -17.25 31.16 -11.65
C PRO A 154 -17.26 32.52 -12.36
N ASN A 155 -16.14 32.84 -13.00
CA ASN A 155 -15.94 34.08 -13.73
C ASN A 155 -16.83 34.05 -14.99
N SER A 156 -18.03 34.60 -14.90
CA SER A 156 -19.02 34.64 -15.99
C SER A 156 -18.80 35.82 -16.95
N GLU A 157 -17.54 36.14 -17.24
CA GLU A 157 -17.18 37.16 -18.23
C GLU A 157 -16.04 36.63 -19.10
N GLY A 158 -16.31 36.40 -20.37
CA GLY A 158 -15.21 36.16 -21.31
C GLY A 158 -15.48 35.42 -22.60
N LEU A 159 -16.69 34.96 -22.92
CA LEU A 159 -16.97 34.41 -24.26
C LEU A 159 -17.58 35.47 -25.17
N ARG A 160 -16.80 36.51 -25.47
CA ARG A 160 -17.09 37.40 -26.60
C ARG A 160 -16.72 36.68 -27.90
N ARG A 161 -17.76 36.24 -28.61
CA ARG A 161 -17.74 35.83 -30.01
C ARG A 161 -17.10 36.93 -30.86
N ASN A 162 -15.93 36.68 -31.43
CA ASN A 162 -15.47 37.40 -32.62
C ASN A 162 -15.99 36.66 -33.86
N GLY A 163 -17.23 36.97 -34.23
CA GLY A 163 -17.71 36.77 -35.60
C GLY A 163 -17.12 37.87 -36.47
N GLY A 164 -16.07 37.53 -37.23
CA GLY A 164 -15.40 38.43 -38.17
C GLY A 164 -15.43 37.87 -39.58
N ALA A 165 -16.52 38.14 -40.31
CA ALA A 165 -16.59 38.28 -41.77
C ALA A 165 -17.80 39.20 -42.03
N PRO A 166 -17.76 40.18 -42.95
CA PRO A 166 -17.25 40.01 -44.32
C PRO A 166 -16.50 41.24 -44.91
N ASN A 167 -15.79 41.03 -46.03
CA ASN A 167 -15.92 41.77 -47.30
C ASN A 167 -14.68 41.58 -48.19
N LEU A 168 -14.84 40.81 -49.27
CA LEU A 168 -14.67 41.24 -50.67
C LEU A 168 -15.06 40.09 -51.61
#